data_AF-A0AB72ZG01-F1
#
_entry.id   AF-A0AB72ZG01-F1
#
_cell.length_a   1.000
_cell.length_b   1.000
_cell.length_c   1.000
_cell.angle_alpha   90.00
_cell.angle_beta   90.00
_cell.angle_gamma   90.00
#
_symmetry.space_group_name_H-M   'P 1'
#
loop_
_entity.id
_entity.type
_entity.pdbx_description
1 polymer ?
#
loop_
_entity_poly.entity_id
_entity_poly.type
_entity_poly.pdbx_seq_one_letter_code
_entity_poly.pdbx_strand_id
1 'polypeptide(L)'
;MDKKRVFIAGHRGMVGSAIVRQLENRNDIELIIRDRTELDLMSQSAVQKFFATEKIDEIYLAAAKVGGFRPIIIIRQSSSTKT
;
A
#
# COMPACT_ATOMS: atom_id res chain seq x y z
N MET A 1 -18.86 10.10 -4.59
CA MET A 1 -17.82 10.13 -3.55
C MET A 1 -16.71 9.23 -4.04
N ASP A 2 -15.59 9.81 -4.47
CA ASP A 2 -14.42 9.05 -4.88
C ASP A 2 -13.80 8.39 -3.65
N LYS A 3 -13.68 7.07 -3.68
CA LYS A 3 -12.99 6.30 -2.64
C LYS A 3 -11.49 6.46 -2.83
N LYS A 4 -10.76 6.68 -1.75
CA LYS A 4 -9.29 6.70 -1.80
C LYS A 4 -8.76 5.29 -1.97
N ARG A 5 -7.86 5.09 -2.93
CA ARG A 5 -7.20 3.81 -3.18
C ARG A 5 -5.96 3.68 -2.34
N VAL A 6 -6.00 2.73 -1.42
CA VAL A 6 -4.95 2.54 -0.42
C VAL A 6 -4.25 1.20 -0.62
N PHE A 7 -2.96 1.23 -0.92
CA PHE A 7 -2.14 0.03 -1.04
C PHE A 7 -1.38 -0.29 0.26
N ILE A 8 -1.45 -1.53 0.73
CA ILE A 8 -0.74 -1.98 1.94
C ILE A 8 0.24 -3.10 1.60
N ALA A 9 1.54 -2.78 1.64
CA ALA A 9 2.60 -3.78 1.56
C ALA A 9 2.80 -4.46 2.91
N GLY A 10 2.93 -5.80 2.94
CA GLY A 10 3.08 -6.54 4.19
C GLY A 10 1.77 -6.69 4.97
N HIS A 11 0.62 -6.66 4.27
CA HIS A 11 -0.73 -6.78 4.82
C HIS A 11 -0.97 -8.06 5.66
N ARG A 12 -0.17 -9.12 5.47
CA ARG A 12 -0.23 -10.36 6.28
C ARG A 12 0.54 -10.31 7.59
N GLY A 13 1.34 -9.27 7.82
CA GLY A 13 2.10 -9.10 9.06
C GLY A 13 1.22 -8.68 10.23
N MET A 14 1.78 -8.69 11.45
CA MET A 14 1.08 -8.27 12.68
C MET A 14 0.52 -6.84 12.56
N VAL A 15 1.33 -5.89 12.05
CA VAL A 15 0.92 -4.50 11.85
C VAL A 15 0.04 -4.35 10.61
N GLY A 16 0.42 -4.98 9.49
CA GLY A 16 -0.34 -4.88 8.24
C GLY A 16 -1.78 -5.39 8.37
N SER A 17 -1.98 -6.51 9.07
CA SER A 17 -3.31 -7.10 9.26
C SER A 17 -4.22 -6.24 10.15
N ALA A 18 -3.65 -5.54 11.13
CA ALA A 18 -4.40 -4.58 11.95
C ALA A 18 -4.85 -3.36 11.12
N ILE A 19 -3.98 -2.84 10.25
CA ILE A 19 -4.33 -1.71 9.36
C ILE A 19 -5.44 -2.12 8.39
N VAL A 20 -5.34 -3.30 7.77
CA VAL A 20 -6.39 -3.84 6.90
C VAL A 20 -7.72 -3.87 7.64
N ARG A 21 -7.78 -4.49 8.83
CA ARG A 21 -9.01 -4.54 9.65
C ARG A 21 -9.59 -3.16 9.96
N GLN A 22 -8.74 -2.17 10.22
CA GLN A 22 -9.19 -0.82 10.52
C GLN A 22 -9.74 -0.11 9.27
N LEU A 23 -9.11 -0.30 8.12
CA LEU A 23 -9.47 0.38 6.87
C LEU A 23 -10.60 -0.33 6.10
N GLU A 24 -10.81 -1.64 6.30
CA GLU A 24 -11.96 -2.38 5.72
C GLU A 24 -13.31 -1.83 6.21
N ASN A 25 -13.34 -1.28 7.41
CA ASN A 25 -14.55 -0.70 8.01
C ASN A 25 -14.84 0.74 7.53
N ARG A 26 -14.03 1.28 6.61
CA ARG A 26 -14.14 2.65 6.13
C ARG A 26 -14.75 2.69 4.73
N ASN A 27 -15.89 3.36 4.61
CA ASN A 27 -16.62 3.47 3.33
C ASN A 27 -15.95 4.42 2.32
N ASP A 28 -15.02 5.26 2.79
CA ASP A 28 -14.25 6.21 1.99
C ASP A 28 -12.96 5.63 1.38
N ILE A 29 -12.69 4.34 1.62
CA ILE A 29 -11.44 3.68 1.21
C ILE A 29 -11.74 2.45 0.33
N GLU A 30 -10.93 2.31 -0.71
CA GLU A 30 -10.79 1.09 -1.51
C GLU A 30 -9.42 0.48 -1.21
N LEU A 31 -9.42 -0.70 -0.58
CA LEU A 31 -8.18 -1.38 -0.22
C LEU A 31 -7.63 -2.16 -1.40
N ILE A 32 -6.36 -1.90 -1.71
CA ILE A 32 -5.58 -2.62 -2.69
C ILE A 32 -4.55 -3.44 -1.93
N ILE A 33 -4.64 -4.77 -2.05
CA ILE A 33 -3.70 -5.71 -1.45
C ILE A 33 -3.12 -6.60 -2.55
N ARG A 34 -1.81 -6.81 -2.48
CA ARG A 34 -1.08 -7.74 -3.34
C ARG A 34 -0.18 -8.60 -2.49
N ASP A 35 -0.15 -9.88 -2.81
CA ASP A 35 0.83 -10.80 -2.28
C ASP A 35 2.21 -10.58 -2.90
N ARG A 36 3.24 -11.05 -2.22
CA ARG A 36 4.61 -11.02 -2.74
C ARG A 36 4.76 -11.78 -4.06
N THR A 37 3.91 -12.78 -4.30
CA THR A 37 3.86 -13.54 -5.56
C THR A 37 3.19 -12.75 -6.69
N GLU A 38 2.32 -11.80 -6.35
CA GLU A 38 1.59 -10.95 -7.31
C GLU A 38 2.35 -9.66 -7.62
N LEU A 39 3.09 -9.14 -6.64
CA LEU A 39 3.91 -7.94 -6.78
C LEU A 39 5.23 -8.11 -6.04
N ASP A 40 6.31 -8.26 -6.81
CA ASP A 40 7.65 -8.16 -6.26
C ASP A 40 8.06 -6.68 -6.10
N LEU A 41 8.08 -6.22 -4.86
CA LEU A 41 8.48 -4.85 -4.50
C LEU A 41 9.96 -4.57 -4.78
N MET A 42 10.79 -5.59 -5.00
CA MET A 42 12.19 -5.43 -5.41
C MET A 42 12.31 -5.09 -6.91
N SER A 43 11.28 -5.41 -7.70
CA SER A 43 11.26 -5.14 -9.14
C SER A 43 10.66 -3.76 -9.42
N GLN A 44 11.52 -2.80 -9.72
CA GLN A 44 11.09 -1.43 -10.01
C GLN A 44 10.11 -1.35 -11.20
N SER A 45 10.29 -2.20 -12.22
CA SER A 45 9.41 -2.23 -13.38
C SER A 45 8.02 -2.80 -13.06
N ALA A 46 7.94 -3.82 -12.20
CA ALA A 46 6.67 -4.37 -11.72
C ALA A 46 5.91 -3.34 -10.87
N VAL A 47 6.63 -2.66 -9.98
CA VAL A 47 6.08 -1.61 -9.12
C VAL A 47 5.57 -0.42 -9.95
N GLN A 48 6.31 0.05 -10.95
CA GLN A 48 5.86 1.14 -11.83
C GLN A 48 4.58 0.78 -12.60
N LYS A 49 4.52 -0.43 -13.17
CA LYS A 49 3.31 -0.91 -13.86
C LYS A 49 2.12 -0.98 -12.92
N PHE A 50 2.32 -1.54 -11.73
CA PHE A 50 1.29 -1.64 -10.71
C PHE A 50 0.72 -0.26 -10.32
N PHE A 51 1.59 0.72 -10.05
CA PHE A 51 1.14 2.08 -9.72
C PHE A 51 0.43 2.77 -10.89
N ALA A 52 0.87 2.57 -12.12
CA ALA A 52 0.24 3.14 -13.30
C ALA A 52 -1.16 2.55 -13.58
N THR A 53 -1.34 1.25 -13.32
CA THR A 53 -2.61 0.55 -13.54
C THR A 53 -3.64 0.82 -12.44
N GLU A 54 -3.22 0.73 -11.18
CA GLU A 54 -4.16 0.73 -10.05
C GLU A 54 -4.54 2.13 -9.56
N LYS A 55 -3.78 3.18 -9.94
CA LYS A 55 -4.01 4.58 -9.52
C LYS A 55 -4.14 4.72 -8.00
N ILE A 56 -3.09 4.33 -7.29
CA ILE A 56 -3.04 4.34 -5.83
C ILE A 56 -2.80 5.76 -5.31
N ASP A 57 -3.61 6.20 -4.34
CA ASP A 57 -3.48 7.51 -3.69
C ASP A 57 -2.53 7.47 -2.47
N GLU A 58 -2.61 6.39 -1.69
CA GLU A 58 -1.84 6.25 -0.46
C GLU A 58 -1.21 4.86 -0.34
N ILE A 59 0.04 4.80 0.13
CA ILE A 59 0.79 3.55 0.32
C ILE A 59 1.20 3.41 1.78
N TYR A 60 0.88 2.27 2.38
CA TYR A 60 1.31 1.89 3.72
C TYR A 60 2.32 0.74 3.63
N LEU A 61 3.56 0.99 4.05
CA LEU A 61 4.62 -0.02 4.04
C LEU A 61 4.75 -0.69 5.42
N ALA A 62 4.22 -1.90 5.56
CA ALA A 62 4.28 -2.72 6.78
C ALA A 62 5.22 -3.95 6.66
N ALA A 63 5.99 -4.06 5.57
CA ALA A 63 6.75 -5.27 5.20
C ALA A 63 8.20 -5.37 5.74
N ALA A 64 8.59 -4.63 6.78
CA ALA A 64 9.98 -4.62 7.26
C ALA A 64 10.34 -5.83 8.16
N LYS A 65 11.51 -6.44 7.92
CA LYS A 65 12.11 -7.47 8.79
C LYS A 65 12.45 -6.85 10.15
N VAL A 66 11.81 -7.34 11.22
CA VAL A 66 11.86 -6.76 12.56
C VAL A 66 13.01 -7.33 13.39
N GLY A 67 14.07 -6.53 13.54
CA GLY A 67 14.97 -6.55 14.68
C GLY A 67 14.96 -5.15 15.27
N GLY A 68 14.12 -4.91 16.28
CA GLY A 68 13.91 -3.61 16.91
C GLY A 68 12.96 -2.70 16.12
N PHE A 69 11.90 -2.26 16.79
CA PHE A 69 10.83 -1.35 16.35
C PHE A 69 11.21 -0.34 15.24
N ARG A 70 10.38 -0.28 14.18
CA ARG A 70 10.37 0.81 13.19
C ARG A 70 8.94 1.22 12.82
N PRO A 71 8.72 2.53 12.51
CA PRO A 71 7.41 3.10 12.27
C PRO A 71 6.80 2.64 10.93
N ILE A 72 5.46 2.68 10.86
CA ILE A 72 4.71 2.58 9.60
C ILE A 72 5.11 3.78 8.75
N ILE A 73 5.68 3.54 7.56
CA ILE A 73 5.99 4.60 6.60
C ILE A 73 4.76 4.77 5.71
N ILE A 74 4.10 5.93 5.81
CA ILE A 74 3.02 6.35 4.91
C ILE A 74 3.67 7.15 3.79
N ILE A 75 3.67 6.58 2.59
CA ILE A 75 4.09 7.30 1.39
C ILE A 75 2.83 7.79 0.69
N ARG A 76 2.58 9.10 0.77
CA ARG A 76 1.51 9.74 0.01
C ARG A 76 2.06 10.03 -1.38
N GLN A 77 1.57 9.29 -2.39
CA GLN A 77 1.86 9.66 -3.77
C GLN A 77 1.01 10.88 -4.09
N SER A 78 1.64 12.05 -4.14
CA SER A 78 1.01 13.18 -4.80
C SER A 78 1.02 12.86 -6.29
N SER A 79 -0.16 12.59 -6.86
CA SER A 79 -0.37 12.57 -8.31
C SER A 79 -0.01 13.95 -8.87
N SER A 80 1.27 14.21 -9.02
CA SER A 80 1.77 15.34 -9.80
C SER A 80 1.55 14.92 -11.24
N THR A 81 0.41 15.31 -11.80
CA THR A 81 0.28 15.52 -13.24
C THR A 81 1.40 16.46 -13.64
N LYS A 82 2.50 15.87 -14.12
CA LYS A 82 3.55 16.60 -14.79
C LYS A 82 3.09 16.73 -16.23
N THR A 83 2.71 17.96 -16.58
CA THR A 83 2.52 18.49 -17.93
C THR A 83 3.67 18.08 -18.85
#